data_AF-R4ML67-F1
#
_entry.id   AF-R4ML67-F1
#
_cell.length_a   1.000
_cell.length_b   1.000
_cell.length_c   1.000
_cell.angle_alpha   90.00
_cell.angle_beta   90.00
_cell.angle_gamma   90.00
#
_symmetry.space_group_name_H-M   'P 1'
#
loop_
_entity.id
_entity.type
_entity.pdbx_description
1 polymer ?
#
loop_
_entity_poly.entity_id
_entity_poly.type
_entity_poly.pdbx_seq_one_letter_code
_entity_poly.pdbx_strand_id
1 'polypeptide(L)' 'MTGPEHGSASTIEILPVIGLPEFRPGDDLSAAVAAAAPWLRDGDVVVVTSKVVSMRGSRRFRLPKTPSKETDAPQADRG' A
#
# COMPACT_ATOMS: atom_id res chain seq x y z
N MET A 1 41.61 -13.42 13.65
CA MET A 1 41.00 -13.26 12.31
C MET A 1 39.69 -12.49 12.51
N THR A 2 39.79 -11.18 12.71
CA THR A 2 38.64 -10.28 12.79
C THR A 2 38.19 -10.00 11.34
N GLY A 3 36.97 -10.42 11.01
CA GLY A 3 36.34 -10.06 9.73
C GLY A 3 36.15 -8.55 9.65
N PRO A 4 36.02 -7.97 8.44
CA PRO A 4 35.91 -6.53 8.29
C PRO A 4 34.76 -6.01 9.14
N GLU A 5 35.14 -5.21 10.14
CA GLU A 5 34.25 -4.42 10.98
C GLU A 5 33.31 -3.62 10.08
N HIS A 6 32.05 -3.43 10.53
CA HIS A 6 30.91 -2.85 9.82
C HIS A 6 31.10 -1.37 9.40
N GLY A 7 32.16 -1.06 8.67
CA GLY A 7 32.73 0.28 8.50
C GLY A 7 33.09 0.64 7.06
N SER A 8 32.25 0.25 6.11
CA SER A 8 32.25 0.82 4.75
C SER A 8 30.82 1.08 4.25
N ALA A 9 29.88 1.38 5.16
CA ALA A 9 28.51 1.67 4.75
C ALA A 9 28.44 3.13 4.28
N SER A 10 28.27 3.33 2.97
CA SER A 10 27.91 4.62 2.39
C SER A 10 26.70 5.23 3.12
N THR A 11 26.65 6.55 3.23
CA THR A 11 25.49 7.24 3.83
C THR A 11 24.20 6.84 3.13
N ILE A 12 23.18 6.43 3.90
CA ILE A 12 21.83 6.18 3.42
C ILE A 12 20.95 7.36 3.81
N GLU A 13 20.20 7.89 2.84
CA GLU A 13 19.20 8.94 3.05
C GLU A 13 17.81 8.39 2.73
N ILE A 14 16.82 8.77 3.54
CA ILE A 14 15.41 8.41 3.33
C ILE A 14 14.62 9.70 3.19
N LEU A 15 14.13 9.96 1.98
CA LEU A 15 13.37 11.17 1.67
C LEU A 15 11.89 10.83 1.43
N PRO A 16 10.95 11.53 2.08
CA PRO A 16 9.54 11.31 1.84
C PRO A 16 9.12 11.91 0.48
N VAL A 17 8.31 11.16 -0.27
CA VAL A 17 7.63 11.66 -1.47
C VAL A 17 6.29 12.28 -1.03
N ILE A 18 6.22 13.61 -0.99
CA ILE A 18 5.03 14.36 -0.60
C ILE A 18 4.19 14.77 -1.82
N GLY A 19 2.93 15.14 -1.60
CA GLY A 19 2.08 15.69 -2.67
C GLY A 19 1.53 14.66 -3.66
N LEU A 20 1.62 13.37 -3.35
CA LEU A 20 1.00 12.32 -4.16
C LEU A 20 -0.54 12.37 -4.06
N PRO A 21 -1.25 12.12 -5.16
CA PRO A 21 -2.71 12.08 -5.16
C PRO A 21 -3.24 10.80 -4.51
N GLU A 22 -4.55 10.74 -4.31
CA GLU A 22 -5.23 9.47 -4.07
C GLU A 22 -5.26 8.64 -5.36
N PHE A 23 -4.59 7.49 -5.36
CA PHE A 23 -4.53 6.61 -6.52
C PHE A 23 -5.83 5.82 -6.69
N ARG A 24 -6.17 5.54 -7.95
CA ARG A 24 -7.27 4.69 -8.40
C ARG A 24 -6.76 3.60 -9.34
N PRO A 25 -7.54 2.53 -9.57
CA PRO A 25 -7.18 1.52 -10.54
C PRO A 25 -6.98 2.12 -11.93
N GLY A 26 -5.81 1.90 -12.51
CA GLY A 26 -5.42 2.43 -13.82
C GLY A 26 -4.48 3.63 -13.76
N ASP A 27 -4.41 4.36 -12.64
CA ASP A 27 -3.58 5.56 -12.51
C ASP A 27 -2.10 5.25 -12.64
N ASP A 28 -1.35 6.09 -13.35
CA ASP A 28 0.09 5.95 -13.52
C ASP A 28 0.88 6.35 -12.27
N LEU A 29 1.12 5.38 -11.39
CA LEU A 29 1.96 5.52 -10.20
C LEU A 29 3.37 6.05 -10.51
N SER A 30 4.01 5.56 -11.56
CA SER A 30 5.38 5.94 -11.92
C SER A 30 5.45 7.41 -12.33
N ALA A 31 4.52 7.87 -13.17
CA ALA A 31 4.45 9.26 -13.57
C ALA A 31 4.19 10.19 -12.37
N ALA A 32 3.28 9.79 -11.46
CA ALA A 32 2.98 10.57 -10.26
C ALA A 32 4.19 10.69 -9.31
N VAL A 33 4.94 9.59 -9.11
CA VAL A 33 6.16 9.61 -8.28
C VAL A 33 7.23 10.47 -8.92
N ALA A 34 7.47 10.35 -10.23
CA ALA A 34 8.47 11.15 -10.93
C ALA A 34 8.17 12.66 -10.85
N ALA A 35 6.89 13.04 -10.93
CA ALA A 35 6.47 14.42 -10.78
C ALA A 35 6.64 14.95 -9.34
N ALA A 36 6.32 14.13 -8.32
CA ALA A 36 6.39 14.50 -6.92
C ALA A 36 7.82 14.46 -6.33
N ALA A 37 8.71 13.67 -6.93
CA ALA A 37 10.11 13.52 -6.50
C ALA A 37 11.09 13.82 -7.65
N PRO A 38 11.17 15.08 -8.11
CA PRO A 38 12.08 15.48 -9.19
C PRO A 38 13.57 15.39 -8.82
N TRP A 39 13.87 15.09 -7.55
CA TRP A 39 15.21 14.89 -7.02
C TRP A 39 15.74 13.45 -7.16
N LEU A 40 14.90 12.49 -7.59
CA LEU A 40 15.30 11.10 -7.82
C LEU A 40 16.39 10.99 -8.88
N ARG A 41 17.36 10.11 -8.65
CA ARG A 41 18.50 9.84 -9.51
C ARG A 41 18.64 8.36 -9.80
N ASP A 42 19.43 8.03 -10.82
CA ASP A 42 19.75 6.65 -11.16
C ASP A 42 20.40 5.93 -9.97
N GLY A 43 19.88 4.75 -9.63
CA GLY A 43 20.31 3.96 -8.48
C GLY A 43 19.49 4.18 -7.20
N ASP A 44 18.60 5.17 -7.17
CA ASP A 44 17.69 5.36 -6.04
C ASP A 44 16.62 4.27 -5.97
N VAL A 45 16.19 3.95 -4.74
CA VAL A 45 15.16 2.93 -4.48
C VAL A 45 13.87 3.60 -4.02
N VAL A 46 12.78 3.36 -4.75
CA VAL A 46 11.44 3.82 -4.38
C VAL A 46 10.69 2.72 -3.63
N VAL A 47 10.35 2.99 -2.36
CA VAL A 47 9.53 2.09 -1.54
C VAL A 47 8.09 2.56 -1.54
N VAL A 48 7.18 1.70 -2.03
CA VAL A 48 5.74 1.96 -2.02
C VAL A 48 5.02 0.97 -1.10
N THR A 49 4.00 1.44 -0.39
CA THR A 49 3.18 0.56 0.44
C THR A 49 2.26 -0.30 -0.44
N SER A 50 2.01 -1.54 -0.02
CA SER A 50 1.26 -2.54 -0.79
C SER A 50 -0.20 -2.14 -1.09
N LYS A 51 -0.74 -1.12 -0.40
CA LYS A 51 -2.09 -0.61 -0.64
C LYS A 51 -2.22 0.00 -2.05
N VAL A 52 -1.17 0.64 -2.54
CA VAL A 52 -1.14 1.25 -3.88
C VAL A 52 -1.01 0.18 -4.97
N VAL A 53 -0.26 -0.90 -4.71
CA VAL A 53 0.03 -1.97 -5.68
C VAL A 53 -1.17 -2.91 -5.90
N SER A 54 -1.98 -3.17 -4.86
CA SER A 54 -3.22 -3.98 -4.98
C SER A 54 -4.30 -3.34 -5.87
N MET A 55 -4.16 -2.06 -6.21
CA MET A 55 -5.13 -1.31 -6.99
C MET A 55 -4.90 -1.45 -8.51
N ARG A 56 -3.79 -2.09 -8.93
CA ARG A 56 -3.42 -2.33 -10.34
C ARG A 56 -3.96 -3.64 -10.94
N GLY A 57 -4.62 -4.50 -10.17
CA GLY A 57 -5.16 -5.77 -10.67
C GLY A 57 -6.53 -5.61 -11.34
N SER A 58 -6.61 -5.79 -12.66
CA SER A 58 -7.84 -5.75 -13.47
C SER A 58 -8.89 -6.84 -13.16
N ARG A 59 -8.77 -7.57 -12.05
CA ARG A 59 -9.68 -8.66 -11.69
C ARG A 59 -10.16 -8.54 -10.25
N ARG A 60 -11.29 -7.86 -10.07
CA ARG A 60 -12.01 -7.82 -8.80
C ARG A 60 -12.82 -9.10 -8.64
N PHE A 61 -12.58 -9.87 -7.58
CA PHE A 61 -13.55 -10.83 -7.07
C PHE A 61 -14.58 -10.06 -6.25
N ARG A 62 -15.81 -9.94 -6.77
CA ARG A 62 -16.91 -9.38 -5.99
C ARG A 62 -17.29 -10.42 -4.94
N LEU A 63 -16.95 -10.15 -3.68
CA LEU A 63 -17.42 -11.00 -2.58
C LEU A 63 -18.96 -10.95 -2.57
N PRO A 64 -19.65 -12.11 -2.53
CA PRO A 64 -21.08 -12.12 -2.32
C PRO A 64 -21.38 -11.44 -0.98
N LYS A 65 -22.38 -10.55 -0.96
CA LYS A 65 -22.85 -9.97 0.29
C LYS A 65 -23.33 -11.10 1.19
N THR A 66 -22.71 -11.26 2.35
CA THR A 66 -23.24 -12.12 3.40
C THR A 66 -24.61 -11.58 3.80
N PRO A 67 -25.70 -12.37 3.72
CA PRO A 67 -26.95 -11.95 4.30
C PRO A 67 -26.72 -11.76 5.80
N SER A 68 -27.05 -10.57 6.30
CA SER A 68 -27.11 -10.30 7.74
C SER A 68 -28.08 -11.31 8.34
N LYS A 69 -27.63 -12.15 9.27
CA LYS A 69 -28.54 -12.96 10.07
C LYS A 69 -29.31 -12.00 10.98
N GLU A 70 -30.54 -11.72 10.60
CA GLU A 70 -31.55 -11.20 11.50
C GLU A 70 -31.72 -12.25 12.61
N THR A 71 -31.31 -11.90 13.83
CA THR A 71 -31.55 -12.72 15.00
C THR A 71 -33.03 -12.68 15.28
N ASP A 72 -33.74 -13.72 14.86
CA ASP A 72 -35.08 -14.02 15.35
C ASP A 72 -34.95 -14.29 16.86
N ALA A 73 -35.26 -13.29 17.67
CA ALA A 73 -35.40 -13.47 19.11
C ALA A 73 -36.66 -14.30 19.34
N PRO A 74 -36.62 -15.39 20.13
CA PRO A 74 -37.84 -16.13 20.44
C PRO A 74 -38.80 -15.22 21.20
N GLN A 75 -39.96 -15.00 20.59
CA GLN A 75 -41.13 -14.37 21.17
C GLN A 75 -41.46 -15.05 22.51
N ALA A 76 -41.72 -14.22 23.52
CA ALA A 76 -42.15 -14.60 24.84
C ALA A 76 -43.30 -15.61 24.82
N ASP A 77 -43.13 -16.74 25.53
CA ASP A 77 -44.27 -17.48 26.04
C ASP A 77 -44.63 -16.90 27.41
N ARG A 78 -45.71 -16.12 27.43
CA ARG A 78 -46.45 -15.84 28.66
C ARG A 78 -47.37 -17.04 28.89
N GLY A 79 -47.09 -17.80 29.94
CA GLY A 79 -47.98 -18.81 30.51
C GLY A 79 -47.62 -19.06 31.95
#